data_AF-A0AAU5UFC6-F1
#
_entry.id   AF-A0AAU5UFC6-F1
#
_cell.length_a   1.000
_cell.length_b   1.000
_cell.length_c   1.000
_cell.angle_alpha   90.00
_cell.angle_beta   90.00
_cell.angle_gamma   90.00
#
_symmetry.space_group_name_H-M   'P 1'
#
loop_
_entity.id
_entity.type
_entity.pdbx_description
1 polymer ?
#
loop_
_entity_poly.entity_id
_entity_poly.type
_entity_poly.pdbx_seq_one_letter_code
_entity_poly.pdbx_strand_id
1 'polypeptide(L)'
;MSRHKDVDSLTFNAPARFSAVEWASFLQRSQVNDLNPIDEFSSTHVGLTALGGLVGQGTIRSELEELLAGQVVLGYVSATELFMRRLLAKSVRLCPNLRKRNSAVQIPFGALDFYQREDIEHALTERVSFSEPGKVANVLRERFGIAVKPNSSMSTAIADFEGLCQLRHSLVHSRGVVNSMNAEQFELPQGRGHCVVTLDRSEIAAAGSICMNLVREVNNEVGKSVLWDWLTTGLLRGTKRVDSPKLSKFVKVFVSASDPQERRVSVCSLQDLLDTTQAVIGVLATSSAGIDKRSSKSVPVVKSTAMPAPD
;
A
#
# COMPACT_ATOMS: atom_id res chain seq x y z
N MET A 1 -51.15 -5.91 17.63
CA MET A 1 -51.55 -7.23 18.18
C MET A 1 -50.53 -7.60 19.26
N SER A 2 -50.99 -7.84 20.50
CA SER A 2 -50.11 -8.34 21.57
C SER A 2 -49.68 -9.77 21.22
N ARG A 3 -48.40 -10.10 21.35
CA ARG A 3 -47.95 -11.50 21.29
C ARG A 3 -48.58 -12.29 22.45
N HIS A 4 -48.82 -13.58 22.21
CA HIS A 4 -49.41 -14.48 23.19
C HIS A 4 -48.42 -14.72 24.33
N LYS A 5 -48.87 -14.64 25.59
CA LYS A 5 -47.99 -14.76 26.78
C LYS A 5 -47.18 -16.04 26.81
N ASP A 6 -47.73 -17.13 26.29
CA ASP A 6 -47.05 -18.42 26.22
C ASP A 6 -45.82 -18.37 25.30
N VAL A 7 -45.84 -17.56 24.23
CA VAL A 7 -44.69 -17.38 23.33
C VAL A 7 -43.57 -16.60 24.02
N ASP A 8 -43.92 -15.61 24.85
CA ASP A 8 -42.94 -14.79 25.58
C ASP A 8 -42.28 -15.56 26.74
N SER A 9 -42.88 -16.68 27.18
CA SER A 9 -42.33 -17.57 28.20
C SER A 9 -41.29 -18.57 27.65
N LEU A 10 -41.23 -18.74 26.33
CA LEU A 10 -40.29 -19.67 25.69
C LEU A 10 -38.86 -19.13 25.81
N THR A 11 -38.00 -19.90 26.48
CA THR A 11 -36.58 -19.60 26.60
C THR A 11 -35.79 -20.56 25.71
N PHE A 12 -35.22 -20.06 24.62
CA PHE A 12 -34.47 -20.89 23.66
C PHE A 12 -32.98 -21.01 23.99
N ASN A 13 -32.43 -20.06 24.77
CA ASN A 13 -31.03 -19.99 25.14
C ASN A 13 -30.89 -19.45 26.56
N ALA A 14 -29.71 -19.65 27.18
CA ALA A 14 -29.40 -18.95 28.43
C ALA A 14 -29.61 -17.42 28.28
N PRO A 15 -30.11 -16.74 29.31
CA PRO A 15 -30.38 -15.31 29.24
C PRO A 15 -29.09 -14.53 28.98
N ALA A 16 -29.19 -13.45 28.20
CA ALA A 16 -28.06 -12.58 27.91
C ALA A 16 -27.44 -12.03 29.19
N ARG A 17 -26.11 -12.08 29.27
CA ARG A 17 -25.35 -11.44 30.35
C ARG A 17 -24.75 -10.15 29.83
N PHE A 18 -24.92 -9.06 30.58
CA PHE A 18 -24.27 -7.80 30.27
C PHE A 18 -22.82 -7.84 30.76
N SER A 19 -21.90 -7.46 29.89
CA SER A 19 -20.49 -7.23 30.24
C SER A 19 -20.23 -5.73 30.17
N ALA A 20 -19.97 -5.10 31.33
CA ALA A 20 -19.47 -3.72 31.37
C ALA A 20 -17.98 -3.77 31.02
N VAL A 21 -17.65 -3.41 29.79
CA VAL A 21 -16.28 -3.46 29.27
C VAL A 21 -15.76 -2.04 29.11
N GLU A 22 -14.70 -1.71 29.83
CA GLU A 22 -13.96 -0.45 29.68
C GLU A 22 -13.05 -0.52 28.45
N TRP A 23 -13.52 -0.09 27.28
CA TRP A 23 -12.78 -0.22 26.02
C TRP A 23 -11.39 0.42 26.04
N ALA A 24 -11.19 1.47 26.86
CA ALA A 24 -9.88 2.09 27.05
C ALA A 24 -8.83 1.11 27.61
N SER A 25 -9.22 0.04 28.31
CA SER A 25 -8.29 -0.95 28.85
C SER A 25 -7.61 -1.82 27.78
N PHE A 26 -8.17 -1.89 26.56
CA PHE A 26 -7.55 -2.59 25.43
C PHE A 26 -6.54 -1.73 24.68
N LEU A 27 -6.41 -0.45 25.04
CA LEU A 27 -5.61 0.52 24.31
C LEU A 27 -4.37 0.89 25.12
N GLN A 28 -3.21 0.75 24.50
CA GLN A 28 -1.95 1.28 25.02
C GLN A 28 -1.46 2.38 24.07
N ARG A 29 -1.13 3.56 24.63
CA ARG A 29 -0.43 4.59 23.85
C ARG A 29 0.99 4.09 23.57
N SER A 30 1.25 3.75 22.31
CA SER A 30 2.61 3.52 21.81
C SER A 30 3.06 4.77 21.03
N GLN A 31 4.35 5.07 21.08
CA GLN A 31 4.93 5.95 20.07
C GLN A 31 4.93 5.20 18.74
N VAL A 32 4.54 5.88 17.67
CA VAL A 32 4.66 5.33 16.31
C VAL A 32 6.14 5.05 16.09
N ASN A 33 6.48 3.77 15.94
CA ASN A 33 7.87 3.34 15.79
C ASN A 33 8.47 4.03 14.55
N ASP A 34 9.65 4.67 14.65
CA ASP A 34 10.22 5.41 13.50
C ASP A 34 10.85 4.50 12.43
N LEU A 35 10.59 3.20 12.50
CA LEU A 35 10.95 2.26 11.46
C LEU A 35 10.44 2.73 10.09
N ASN A 36 11.24 2.45 9.06
CA ASN A 36 10.77 2.61 7.70
C ASN A 36 9.58 1.64 7.47
N PRO A 37 8.63 1.95 6.57
CA PRO A 37 7.44 1.13 6.40
C PRO A 37 7.73 -0.31 5.97
N ILE A 38 8.76 -0.50 5.12
CA ILE A 38 9.10 -1.82 4.58
C ILE A 38 9.71 -2.75 5.65
N ASP A 39 10.57 -2.27 6.54
CA ASP A 39 11.18 -3.07 7.61
C ASP A 39 10.15 -3.43 8.69
N GLU A 40 9.19 -2.55 8.99
CA GLU A 40 8.08 -2.90 9.87
C GLU A 40 7.21 -3.99 9.26
N PHE A 41 6.91 -3.89 7.96
CA PHE A 41 6.24 -4.95 7.23
C PHE A 41 7.05 -6.25 7.27
N SER A 42 8.34 -6.22 6.94
CA SER A 42 9.23 -7.39 6.95
C SER A 42 9.29 -8.05 8.34
N SER A 43 9.40 -7.26 9.41
CA SER A 43 9.39 -7.79 10.78
C SER A 43 8.08 -8.50 11.11
N THR A 44 6.94 -7.90 10.72
CA THR A 44 5.62 -8.51 10.90
C THR A 44 5.47 -9.77 10.05
N HIS A 45 5.95 -9.73 8.82
CA HIS A 45 5.92 -10.83 7.86
C HIS A 45 6.68 -12.05 8.34
N VAL A 46 7.87 -11.86 8.95
CA VAL A 46 8.64 -12.94 9.58
C VAL A 46 7.84 -13.59 10.72
N GLY A 47 7.19 -12.77 11.58
CA GLY A 47 6.34 -13.28 12.65
C GLY A 47 5.15 -14.09 12.14
N LEU A 48 4.46 -13.58 11.11
CA LEU A 48 3.35 -14.26 10.45
C LEU A 48 3.79 -15.56 9.75
N THR A 49 4.99 -15.56 9.16
CA THR A 49 5.58 -16.77 8.55
C THR A 49 5.85 -17.84 9.60
N ALA A 50 6.37 -17.44 10.76
CA ALA A 50 6.60 -18.36 11.88
C ALA A 50 5.27 -18.95 12.39
N LEU A 51 4.23 -18.12 12.54
CA LEU A 51 2.89 -18.57 12.93
C LEU A 51 2.26 -19.50 11.88
N GLY A 52 2.36 -19.15 10.59
CA GLY A 52 1.90 -19.98 9.49
C GLY A 52 2.64 -21.32 9.42
N GLY A 53 3.88 -21.37 9.90
CA GLY A 53 4.65 -22.59 10.04
C GLY A 53 4.04 -23.63 10.97
N LEU A 54 3.16 -23.23 11.90
CA LEU A 54 2.46 -24.14 12.83
C LEU A 54 1.31 -24.90 12.16
N VAL A 55 0.79 -24.40 11.04
CA VAL A 55 -0.32 -25.04 10.31
C VAL A 55 0.19 -26.29 9.58
N GLY A 56 -0.52 -27.41 9.76
CA GLY A 56 -0.21 -28.68 9.09
C GLY A 56 0.93 -29.47 9.74
N GLN A 57 1.38 -29.07 10.94
CA GLN A 57 2.37 -29.83 11.72
C GLN A 57 1.73 -30.89 12.62
N GLY A 58 0.40 -30.89 12.79
CA GLY A 58 -0.30 -31.76 13.74
C GLY A 58 -0.02 -31.41 15.21
N THR A 59 0.56 -30.24 15.47
CA THR A 59 0.87 -29.73 16.82
C THR A 59 -0.33 -29.06 17.49
N ILE A 60 -1.33 -28.68 16.70
CA ILE A 60 -2.60 -28.11 17.15
C ILE A 60 -3.77 -28.90 16.54
N ARG A 61 -4.94 -28.80 17.17
CA ARG A 61 -6.17 -29.47 16.69
C ARG A 61 -6.55 -28.95 15.31
N SER A 62 -7.05 -29.82 14.44
CA SER A 62 -7.42 -29.48 13.06
C SER A 62 -8.39 -28.29 12.96
N GLU A 63 -9.38 -28.20 13.86
CA GLU A 63 -10.33 -27.08 13.84
C GLU A 63 -9.66 -25.73 14.18
N LEU A 64 -8.53 -25.77 14.91
CA LEU A 64 -7.72 -24.60 15.23
C LEU A 64 -6.73 -24.28 14.11
N GLU A 65 -6.29 -25.28 13.33
CA GLU A 65 -5.42 -25.07 12.16
C GLU A 65 -6.13 -24.23 11.10
N GLU A 66 -7.40 -24.54 10.79
CA GLU A 66 -8.19 -23.77 9.82
C GLU A 66 -8.41 -22.31 10.28
N LEU A 67 -8.74 -22.14 11.56
CA LEU A 67 -8.89 -20.81 12.16
C LEU A 67 -7.57 -20.04 12.11
N LEU A 68 -6.46 -20.67 12.50
CA LEU A 68 -5.14 -20.06 12.49
C LEU A 68 -4.74 -19.66 11.07
N ALA A 69 -4.95 -20.52 10.08
CA ALA A 69 -4.65 -20.24 8.68
C ALA A 69 -5.37 -18.98 8.19
N GLY A 70 -6.69 -18.88 8.46
CA GLY A 70 -7.48 -17.69 8.14
C GLY A 70 -6.96 -16.42 8.84
N GLN A 71 -6.56 -16.53 10.12
CA GLN A 71 -6.00 -15.40 10.87
C GLN A 71 -4.62 -14.97 10.38
N VAL A 72 -3.77 -15.91 9.95
CA VAL A 72 -2.45 -15.59 9.38
C VAL A 72 -2.60 -14.85 8.05
N VAL A 73 -3.51 -15.29 7.18
CA VAL A 73 -3.83 -14.58 5.92
C VAL A 73 -4.39 -13.18 6.21
N LEU A 74 -5.31 -13.05 7.17
CA LEU A 74 -5.79 -11.75 7.63
C LEU A 74 -4.65 -10.86 8.12
N GLY A 75 -3.70 -11.43 8.87
CA GLY A 75 -2.49 -10.76 9.34
C GLY A 75 -1.65 -10.23 8.18
N TYR A 76 -1.42 -11.02 7.14
CA TYR A 76 -0.67 -10.58 5.96
C TYR A 76 -1.36 -9.42 5.24
N VAL A 77 -2.67 -9.52 5.01
CA VAL A 77 -3.43 -8.42 4.36
C VAL A 77 -3.38 -7.16 5.22
N SER A 78 -3.56 -7.29 6.54
CA SER A 78 -3.52 -6.15 7.47
C SER A 78 -2.14 -5.49 7.53
N ALA A 79 -1.06 -6.28 7.51
CA ALA A 79 0.30 -5.77 7.45
C ALA A 79 0.58 -5.00 6.15
N THR A 80 0.10 -5.50 5.01
CA THR A 80 0.20 -4.81 3.72
C THR A 80 -0.58 -3.51 3.70
N GLU A 81 -1.79 -3.48 4.28
CA GLU A 81 -2.54 -2.22 4.40
C GLU A 81 -1.79 -1.21 5.27
N LEU A 82 -1.25 -1.63 6.41
CA LEU A 82 -0.48 -0.75 7.29
C LEU A 82 0.75 -0.19 6.60
N PHE A 83 1.48 -1.03 5.84
CA PHE A 83 2.59 -0.59 4.99
C PHE A 83 2.14 0.54 4.05
N MET A 84 1.05 0.32 3.29
CA MET A 84 0.53 1.32 2.35
C MET A 84 0.18 2.64 3.04
N ARG A 85 -0.46 2.56 4.21
CA ARG A 85 -0.85 3.74 5.00
C ARG A 85 0.38 4.54 5.44
N ARG A 86 1.37 3.85 5.98
CA ARG A 86 2.61 4.47 6.47
C ARG A 86 3.47 5.00 5.34
N LEU A 87 3.54 4.29 4.21
CA LEU A 87 4.25 4.73 3.02
C LEU A 87 3.68 6.06 2.52
N LEU A 88 2.36 6.18 2.39
CA LEU A 88 1.74 7.44 1.97
C LEU A 88 2.02 8.57 2.95
N ALA A 89 1.79 8.35 4.25
CA ALA A 89 2.03 9.35 5.27
C ALA A 89 3.48 9.86 5.28
N LYS A 90 4.46 8.94 5.32
CA LYS A 90 5.89 9.29 5.29
C LYS A 90 6.31 9.94 3.97
N SER A 91 5.77 9.50 2.83
CA SER A 91 6.10 10.08 1.52
C SER A 91 5.58 11.51 1.36
N VAL A 92 4.35 11.78 1.82
CA VAL A 92 3.74 13.12 1.80
C VAL A 92 4.51 14.06 2.72
N ARG A 93 4.94 13.59 3.90
CA ARG A 93 5.77 14.36 4.83
C ARG A 93 7.14 14.69 4.24
N LEU A 94 7.72 13.74 3.51
CA LEU A 94 9.06 13.83 2.93
C LEU A 94 9.11 14.73 1.68
N CYS A 95 8.15 14.61 0.77
CA CYS A 95 8.19 15.23 -0.55
C CYS A 95 7.20 16.41 -0.67
N PRO A 96 7.68 17.66 -0.86
CA PRO A 96 6.82 18.83 -1.00
C PRO A 96 5.82 18.74 -2.18
N ASN A 97 6.21 18.13 -3.30
CA ASN A 97 5.35 17.99 -4.46
C ASN A 97 4.23 16.96 -4.22
N LEU A 98 4.52 15.85 -3.52
CA LEU A 98 3.49 14.94 -3.05
C LEU A 98 2.56 15.63 -2.05
N ARG A 99 3.09 16.45 -1.14
CA ARG A 99 2.26 17.26 -0.22
C ARG A 99 1.32 18.19 -0.98
N LYS A 100 1.82 18.88 -2.00
CA LYS A 100 1.00 19.75 -2.86
C LYS A 100 -0.08 18.95 -3.59
N ARG A 101 0.26 17.79 -4.14
CA ARG A 101 -0.70 16.90 -4.82
C ARG A 101 -1.83 16.44 -3.90
N ASN A 102 -1.53 16.21 -2.63
CA ASN A 102 -2.50 15.73 -1.64
C ASN A 102 -3.22 16.87 -0.89
N SER A 103 -3.00 18.14 -1.25
CA SER A 103 -3.52 19.30 -0.52
C SER A 103 -5.05 19.43 -0.50
N ALA A 104 -5.73 18.89 -1.52
CA ALA A 104 -7.19 18.89 -1.62
C ALA A 104 -7.86 17.63 -1.02
N VAL A 105 -7.06 16.69 -0.49
CA VAL A 105 -7.60 15.46 0.10
C VAL A 105 -8.26 15.79 1.44
N GLN A 106 -9.53 15.40 1.58
CA GLN A 106 -10.27 15.57 2.81
C GLN A 106 -9.79 14.59 3.87
N ILE A 107 -9.58 15.08 5.09
CA ILE A 107 -9.32 14.27 6.28
C ILE A 107 -10.44 14.49 7.31
N PRO A 108 -10.74 13.52 8.18
CA PRO A 108 -11.71 13.71 9.26
C PRO A 108 -11.28 14.83 10.20
N PHE A 109 -12.22 15.69 10.60
CA PHE A 109 -11.89 16.83 11.46
C PHE A 109 -11.33 16.40 12.83
N GLY A 110 -11.88 15.33 13.42
CA GLY A 110 -11.39 14.76 14.68
C GLY A 110 -9.96 14.22 14.63
N ALA A 111 -9.36 14.06 13.45
CA ALA A 111 -7.96 13.70 13.31
C ALA A 111 -7.03 14.79 13.88
N LEU A 112 -7.47 16.06 13.92
CA LEU A 112 -6.74 17.17 14.54
C LEU A 112 -6.66 17.04 16.06
N ASP A 113 -7.66 16.43 16.68
CA ASP A 113 -7.71 16.20 18.13
C ASP A 113 -6.96 14.93 18.53
N PHE A 114 -6.88 13.95 17.62
CA PHE A 114 -6.29 12.64 17.87
C PHE A 114 -4.79 12.58 17.55
N TYR A 115 -4.36 13.05 16.37
CA TYR A 115 -2.96 12.98 15.96
C TYR A 115 -2.15 14.17 16.45
N GLN A 116 -0.87 13.93 16.71
CA GLN A 116 0.10 15.01 16.85
C GLN A 116 0.32 15.70 15.49
N ARG A 117 0.79 16.95 15.53
CA ARG A 117 1.08 17.73 14.31
C ARG A 117 2.00 16.96 13.36
N GLU A 118 2.96 16.26 13.95
CA GLU A 118 3.95 15.49 13.24
C GLU A 118 3.35 14.25 12.60
N ASP A 119 2.13 13.80 12.93
CA ASP A 119 1.52 12.54 12.48
C ASP A 119 0.20 12.72 11.72
N ILE A 120 -0.19 13.96 11.44
CA ILE A 120 -1.46 14.27 10.76
C ILE A 120 -1.58 13.62 9.37
N GLU A 121 -0.47 13.31 8.70
CA GLU A 121 -0.52 12.65 7.39
C GLU A 121 -1.12 11.23 7.43
N HIS A 122 -1.20 10.59 8.61
CA HIS A 122 -1.92 9.31 8.77
C HIS A 122 -3.42 9.45 8.47
N ALA A 123 -4.00 10.61 8.75
CA ALA A 123 -5.41 10.92 8.50
C ALA A 123 -5.80 10.83 7.01
N LEU A 124 -4.83 10.94 6.09
CA LEU A 124 -5.05 10.80 4.64
C LEU A 124 -5.60 9.41 4.24
N THR A 125 -5.49 8.43 5.14
CA THR A 125 -5.84 7.04 4.84
C THR A 125 -6.97 6.48 5.70
N GLU A 126 -7.48 7.20 6.69
CA GLU A 126 -8.52 6.68 7.62
C GLU A 126 -9.77 6.15 6.90
N ARG A 127 -10.12 6.75 5.75
CA ARG A 127 -11.27 6.34 4.92
C ARG A 127 -10.88 5.52 3.68
N VAL A 128 -9.68 4.96 3.68
CA VAL A 128 -9.16 4.13 2.59
C VAL A 128 -9.07 2.70 3.09
N SER A 129 -9.73 1.77 2.39
CA SER A 129 -9.58 0.32 2.60
C SER A 129 -8.77 -0.26 1.44
N PHE A 130 -7.51 -0.61 1.68
CA PHE A 130 -6.62 -1.07 0.60
C PHE A 130 -6.97 -2.47 0.09
N SER A 131 -7.78 -3.20 0.84
CA SER A 131 -8.33 -4.50 0.44
C SER A 131 -9.56 -4.42 -0.48
N GLU A 132 -10.04 -3.22 -0.81
CA GLU A 132 -11.07 -3.03 -1.84
C GLU A 132 -10.47 -3.18 -3.26
N PRO A 133 -11.16 -3.86 -4.19
CA PRO A 133 -10.71 -3.98 -5.57
C PRO A 133 -10.42 -2.63 -6.24
N GLY A 134 -9.31 -2.54 -6.96
CA GLY A 134 -8.82 -1.34 -7.64
C GLY A 134 -8.29 -0.25 -6.72
N LYS A 135 -8.40 -0.38 -5.38
CA LYS A 135 -8.05 0.72 -4.47
C LYS A 135 -6.57 1.04 -4.47
N VAL A 136 -5.72 0.02 -4.50
CA VAL A 136 -4.26 0.19 -4.56
C VAL A 136 -3.86 0.99 -5.81
N ALA A 137 -4.31 0.57 -6.98
CA ALA A 137 -4.01 1.26 -8.25
C ALA A 137 -4.55 2.70 -8.26
N ASN A 138 -5.75 2.93 -7.73
CA ASN A 138 -6.34 4.27 -7.61
C ASN A 138 -5.53 5.17 -6.68
N VAL A 139 -5.09 4.67 -5.53
CA VAL A 139 -4.24 5.44 -4.61
C VAL A 139 -2.89 5.77 -5.24
N LEU A 140 -2.24 4.81 -5.92
CA LEU A 140 -0.99 5.06 -6.65
C LEU A 140 -1.15 6.19 -7.68
N ARG A 141 -2.24 6.17 -8.44
CA ARG A 141 -2.54 7.20 -9.44
C ARG A 141 -2.86 8.55 -8.81
N GLU A 142 -3.81 8.61 -7.87
CA GLU A 142 -4.32 9.87 -7.34
C GLU A 142 -3.39 10.53 -6.32
N ARG A 143 -2.75 9.72 -5.47
CA ARG A 143 -1.96 10.21 -4.33
C ARG A 143 -0.48 10.31 -4.68
N PHE A 144 0.03 9.40 -5.54
CA PHE A 144 1.43 9.37 -5.95
C PHE A 144 1.66 9.75 -7.42
N GLY A 145 0.62 9.90 -8.25
CA GLY A 145 0.77 10.22 -9.67
C GLY A 145 1.40 9.10 -10.49
N ILE A 146 1.33 7.86 -10.00
CA ILE A 146 1.94 6.68 -10.61
C ILE A 146 0.85 5.96 -11.40
N ALA A 147 1.02 5.89 -12.72
CA ALA A 147 0.14 5.12 -13.59
C ALA A 147 0.60 3.66 -13.62
N VAL A 148 -0.25 2.73 -13.18
CA VAL A 148 0.02 1.30 -13.26
C VAL A 148 -0.11 0.86 -14.72
N LYS A 149 0.99 0.40 -15.31
CA LYS A 149 0.99 -0.09 -16.70
C LYS A 149 0.33 -1.46 -16.78
N PRO A 150 -0.52 -1.74 -17.80
CA PRO A 150 -1.03 -3.08 -18.04
C PRO A 150 0.10 -4.09 -18.23
N ASN A 151 -0.09 -5.32 -17.76
CA ASN A 151 0.87 -6.44 -17.89
C ASN A 151 2.26 -6.14 -17.31
N SER A 152 2.36 -5.23 -16.34
CA SER A 152 3.57 -4.98 -15.56
C SER A 152 3.61 -5.84 -14.30
N SER A 153 4.81 -6.00 -13.72
CA SER A 153 5.01 -6.62 -12.40
C SER A 153 4.08 -6.01 -11.35
N MET A 154 3.97 -4.68 -11.33
CA MET A 154 3.06 -3.93 -10.46
C MET A 154 1.60 -4.33 -10.67
N SER A 155 1.12 -4.40 -11.93
CA SER A 155 -0.27 -4.77 -12.20
C SER A 155 -0.58 -6.20 -11.77
N THR A 156 0.36 -7.13 -11.96
CA THR A 156 0.22 -8.52 -11.50
C THR A 156 0.21 -8.59 -9.98
N ALA A 157 1.14 -7.92 -9.30
CA ALA A 157 1.20 -7.92 -7.84
C ALA A 157 -0.06 -7.31 -7.20
N ILE A 158 -0.66 -6.29 -7.83
CA ILE A 158 -1.95 -5.73 -7.39
C ILE A 158 -3.07 -6.76 -7.59
N ALA A 159 -3.15 -7.41 -8.75
CA ALA A 159 -4.18 -8.39 -9.04
C ALA A 159 -4.11 -9.60 -8.09
N ASP A 160 -2.91 -10.12 -7.81
CA ASP A 160 -2.70 -11.23 -6.88
C ASP A 160 -3.13 -10.85 -5.45
N PHE A 161 -2.79 -9.62 -5.01
CA PHE A 161 -3.21 -9.12 -3.71
C PHE A 161 -4.73 -8.90 -3.62
N GLU A 162 -5.37 -8.43 -4.68
CA GLU A 162 -6.83 -8.32 -4.74
C GLU A 162 -7.50 -9.69 -4.66
N GLY A 163 -6.96 -10.71 -5.35
CA GLY A 163 -7.39 -12.10 -5.20
C GLY A 163 -7.26 -12.59 -3.76
N LEU A 164 -6.14 -12.29 -3.11
CA LEU A 164 -5.91 -12.63 -1.70
C LEU A 164 -6.90 -11.92 -0.74
N CYS A 165 -7.26 -10.67 -1.02
CA CYS A 165 -8.26 -9.94 -0.23
C CYS A 165 -9.64 -10.59 -0.30
N GLN A 166 -9.99 -11.17 -1.45
CA GLN A 166 -11.24 -11.90 -1.63
C GLN A 166 -11.20 -13.28 -0.97
N LEU A 167 -10.06 -13.96 -1.05
CA LEU A 167 -9.82 -15.20 -0.32
C LEU A 167 -9.99 -15.00 1.20
N ARG A 168 -9.43 -13.90 1.74
CA ARG A 168 -9.61 -13.49 3.14
C ARG A 168 -11.08 -13.34 3.51
N HIS A 169 -11.92 -12.76 2.65
CA HIS A 169 -13.35 -12.64 2.95
C HIS A 169 -14.01 -14.00 3.18
N SER A 170 -13.71 -14.99 2.33
CA SER A 170 -14.21 -16.37 2.49
C SER A 170 -13.71 -17.00 3.79
N LEU A 171 -12.41 -16.88 4.08
CA LEU A 171 -11.77 -17.52 5.24
C LEU A 171 -12.27 -16.95 6.58
N VAL A 172 -12.30 -15.62 6.70
CA VAL A 172 -12.55 -14.94 7.98
C VAL A 172 -14.04 -14.78 8.27
N HIS A 173 -14.86 -14.44 7.26
CA HIS A 173 -16.26 -14.10 7.48
C HIS A 173 -17.22 -15.27 7.24
N SER A 174 -16.83 -16.25 6.41
CA SER A 174 -17.69 -17.37 6.03
C SER A 174 -17.17 -18.72 6.50
N ARG A 175 -16.17 -18.75 7.41
CA ARG A 175 -15.48 -19.98 7.87
C ARG A 175 -15.01 -20.85 6.69
N GLY A 176 -14.46 -20.20 5.66
CA GLY A 176 -14.00 -20.84 4.43
C GLY A 176 -15.09 -21.08 3.38
N VAL A 177 -16.39 -20.93 3.69
CA VAL A 177 -17.45 -21.16 2.69
C VAL A 177 -17.38 -20.11 1.57
N VAL A 178 -17.23 -20.59 0.34
CA VAL A 178 -17.18 -19.75 -0.86
C VAL A 178 -18.61 -19.40 -1.29
N ASN A 179 -18.91 -18.11 -1.39
CA ASN A 179 -20.19 -17.62 -1.92
C ASN A 179 -20.18 -17.56 -3.46
N SER A 180 -21.31 -17.28 -4.08
CA SER A 180 -21.44 -17.23 -5.54
C SER A 180 -20.51 -16.19 -6.21
N MET A 181 -20.33 -15.02 -5.59
CA MET A 181 -19.44 -13.97 -6.13
C MET A 181 -17.97 -14.42 -6.12
N ASN A 182 -17.51 -15.02 -5.03
CA ASN A 182 -16.15 -15.53 -4.91
C ASN A 182 -15.94 -16.74 -5.80
N ALA A 183 -16.95 -17.59 -5.99
CA ALA A 183 -16.88 -18.75 -6.89
C ALA A 183 -16.69 -18.32 -8.36
N GLU A 184 -17.39 -17.26 -8.80
CA GLU A 184 -17.20 -16.68 -10.13
C GLU A 184 -15.78 -16.11 -10.28
N GLN A 185 -15.29 -15.38 -9.29
CA GLN A 185 -13.96 -14.79 -9.32
C GLN A 185 -12.82 -15.83 -9.32
N PHE A 186 -13.01 -16.96 -8.66
CA PHE A 186 -12.06 -18.09 -8.68
C PHE A 186 -12.30 -19.06 -9.84
N GLU A 187 -13.18 -18.72 -10.78
CA GLU A 187 -13.51 -19.54 -11.95
C GLU A 187 -13.94 -20.98 -11.60
N LEU A 188 -14.64 -21.14 -10.47
CA LEU A 188 -15.09 -22.45 -10.00
C LEU A 188 -16.25 -22.99 -10.86
N PRO A 189 -16.29 -24.31 -11.16
CA PRO A 189 -17.39 -24.91 -11.91
C PRO A 189 -18.75 -24.72 -11.23
N GLN A 190 -19.74 -24.25 -12.00
CA GLN A 190 -21.11 -24.08 -11.50
C GLN A 190 -21.80 -25.43 -11.20
N GLY A 191 -22.75 -25.43 -10.27
CA GLY A 191 -23.65 -26.56 -10.01
C GLY A 191 -23.09 -27.71 -9.15
N ARG A 192 -21.91 -27.54 -8.53
CA ARG A 192 -21.26 -28.60 -7.72
C ARG A 192 -21.47 -28.53 -6.20
N GLY A 193 -22.40 -27.69 -5.73
CA GLY A 193 -22.70 -27.55 -4.29
C GLY A 193 -21.77 -26.57 -3.55
N HIS A 194 -21.69 -26.71 -2.23
CA HIS A 194 -20.88 -25.83 -1.37
C HIS A 194 -19.37 -26.13 -1.53
N CYS A 195 -18.57 -25.08 -1.70
CA CYS A 195 -17.12 -25.15 -1.71
C CYS A 195 -16.56 -24.49 -0.44
N VAL A 196 -15.53 -25.08 0.14
CA VAL A 196 -14.83 -24.57 1.33
C VAL A 196 -13.37 -24.38 0.99
N VAL A 197 -12.81 -23.22 1.35
CA VAL A 197 -11.39 -22.94 1.26
C VAL A 197 -10.69 -23.57 2.44
N THR A 198 -9.75 -24.47 2.17
CA THR A 198 -8.77 -24.99 3.13
C THR A 198 -7.38 -24.54 2.69
N LEU A 199 -6.56 -24.11 3.63
CA LEU A 199 -5.17 -23.70 3.35
C LEU A 199 -4.21 -24.61 4.08
N ASP A 200 -3.22 -25.11 3.37
CA ASP A 200 -2.04 -25.72 3.96
C ASP A 200 -0.89 -24.71 4.08
N ARG A 201 0.25 -25.18 4.57
CA ARG A 201 1.43 -24.36 4.80
C ARG A 201 1.94 -23.68 3.52
N SER A 202 1.85 -24.35 2.38
CA SER A 202 2.29 -23.85 1.08
C SER A 202 1.39 -22.71 0.59
N GLU A 203 0.07 -22.80 0.72
CA GLU A 203 -0.81 -21.68 0.34
C GLU A 203 -0.65 -20.48 1.29
N ILE A 204 -0.41 -20.72 2.59
CA ILE A 204 -0.10 -19.65 3.54
C ILE A 204 1.22 -18.94 3.17
N ALA A 205 2.24 -19.70 2.78
CA ALA A 205 3.50 -19.14 2.31
C ALA A 205 3.32 -18.36 0.99
N ALA A 206 2.46 -18.83 0.09
CA ALA A 206 2.10 -18.13 -1.13
C ALA A 206 1.40 -16.80 -0.82
N ALA A 207 0.44 -16.78 0.11
CA ALA A 207 -0.20 -15.54 0.59
C ALA A 207 0.82 -14.53 1.14
N GLY A 208 1.78 -15.00 1.93
CA GLY A 208 2.88 -14.17 2.41
C GLY A 208 3.72 -13.60 1.27
N SER A 209 4.00 -14.39 0.23
CA SER A 209 4.80 -13.99 -0.92
C SER A 209 4.07 -12.95 -1.79
N ILE A 210 2.76 -13.11 -2.00
CA ILE A 210 1.91 -12.14 -2.70
C ILE A 210 2.01 -10.76 -2.02
N CYS A 211 1.84 -10.71 -0.70
CA CYS A 211 1.94 -9.47 0.06
C CYS A 211 3.34 -8.83 -0.04
N MET A 212 4.40 -9.63 0.12
CA MET A 212 5.78 -9.15 0.03
C MET A 212 6.10 -8.57 -1.35
N ASN A 213 5.66 -9.25 -2.43
CA ASN A 213 5.86 -8.79 -3.79
C ASN A 213 5.19 -7.43 -4.03
N LEU A 214 3.93 -7.27 -3.61
CA LEU A 214 3.24 -5.98 -3.74
C LEU A 214 3.96 -4.87 -2.95
N VAL A 215 4.34 -5.15 -1.70
CA VAL A 215 5.05 -4.19 -0.84
C VAL A 215 6.35 -3.72 -1.49
N ARG A 216 7.16 -4.66 -2.01
CA ARG A 216 8.43 -4.34 -2.70
C ARG A 216 8.20 -3.54 -3.98
N GLU A 217 7.27 -3.96 -4.84
CA GLU A 217 6.95 -3.25 -6.09
C GLU A 217 6.52 -1.80 -5.80
N VAL A 218 5.60 -1.63 -4.85
CA VAL A 218 5.06 -0.31 -4.48
C VAL A 218 6.14 0.56 -3.83
N ASN A 219 6.91 0.02 -2.88
CA ASN A 219 8.01 0.76 -2.25
C ASN A 219 9.01 1.27 -3.28
N ASN A 220 9.41 0.40 -4.21
CA ASN A 220 10.37 0.73 -5.25
C ASN A 220 9.84 1.79 -6.21
N GLU A 221 8.61 1.65 -6.70
CA GLU A 221 8.05 2.59 -7.67
C GLU A 221 7.77 3.95 -7.04
N VAL A 222 7.25 3.98 -5.82
CA VAL A 222 7.05 5.23 -5.08
C VAL A 222 8.39 5.92 -4.81
N GLY A 223 9.40 5.17 -4.35
CA GLY A 223 10.74 5.71 -4.12
C GLY A 223 11.36 6.29 -5.40
N LYS A 224 11.32 5.55 -6.51
CA LYS A 224 11.78 6.02 -7.82
C LYS A 224 11.04 7.27 -8.28
N SER A 225 9.71 7.29 -8.13
CA SER A 225 8.88 8.43 -8.51
C SER A 225 9.23 9.68 -7.71
N VAL A 226 9.39 9.56 -6.40
CA VAL A 226 9.82 10.67 -5.52
C VAL A 226 11.20 11.19 -5.91
N LEU A 227 12.16 10.29 -6.14
CA LEU A 227 13.52 10.68 -6.52
C LEU A 227 13.53 11.37 -7.89
N TRP A 228 12.79 10.85 -8.87
CA TRP A 228 12.67 11.44 -10.20
C TRP A 228 12.03 12.84 -10.16
N ASP A 229 10.99 13.01 -9.35
CA ASP A 229 10.34 14.30 -9.14
C ASP A 229 11.31 15.31 -8.50
N TRP A 230 12.12 14.88 -7.53
CA TRP A 230 13.13 15.74 -6.91
C TRP A 230 14.24 16.18 -7.88
N LEU A 231 14.64 15.30 -8.80
CA LEU A 231 15.63 15.60 -9.84
C LEU A 231 15.06 16.57 -10.87
N THR A 232 13.86 16.31 -11.37
CA THR A 232 13.25 17.09 -12.47
C THR A 232 12.73 18.46 -12.03
N THR A 233 12.35 18.62 -10.76
CA THR A 233 11.94 19.91 -10.19
C THR A 233 13.10 20.74 -9.62
N GLY A 234 14.33 20.23 -9.68
CA GLY A 234 15.52 20.92 -9.16
C GLY A 234 15.61 20.97 -7.64
N LEU A 235 14.88 20.09 -6.93
CA LEU A 235 14.97 19.97 -5.47
C LEU A 235 16.33 19.38 -5.05
N LEU A 236 16.88 18.49 -5.88
CA LEU A 236 18.26 18.02 -5.81
C LEU A 236 19.13 18.85 -6.76
N ARG A 237 20.33 19.25 -6.30
CA ARG A 237 21.23 20.16 -7.02
C ARG A 237 22.49 19.49 -7.59
N GLY A 238 22.70 18.21 -7.31
CA GLY A 238 23.92 17.47 -7.69
C GLY A 238 25.09 17.75 -6.75
N THR A 239 24.84 18.34 -5.59
CA THR A 239 25.90 18.72 -4.64
C THR A 239 25.71 18.00 -3.32
N LYS A 240 26.73 17.26 -2.89
CA LYS A 240 26.70 16.47 -1.65
C LYS A 240 26.19 17.27 -0.45
N ARG A 241 26.70 18.50 -0.27
CA ARG A 241 26.31 19.37 0.85
C ARG A 241 24.80 19.68 0.91
N VAL A 242 24.16 19.90 -0.23
CA VAL A 242 22.73 20.29 -0.30
C VAL A 242 21.82 19.07 -0.35
N ASP A 243 22.29 17.99 -0.96
CA ASP A 243 21.46 16.82 -1.27
C ASP A 243 21.54 15.73 -0.20
N SER A 244 22.68 15.58 0.49
CA SER A 244 22.85 14.56 1.54
C SER A 244 21.78 14.61 2.63
N PRO A 245 21.35 15.77 3.17
CA PRO A 245 20.28 15.80 4.17
C PRO A 245 18.93 15.31 3.63
N LYS A 246 18.60 15.59 2.36
CA LYS A 246 17.35 15.14 1.72
C LYS A 246 17.41 13.65 1.41
N LEU A 247 18.51 13.20 0.82
CA LEU A 247 18.74 11.80 0.49
C LEU A 247 18.85 10.92 1.74
N SER A 248 19.40 11.43 2.84
CA SER A 248 19.39 10.70 4.12
C SER A 248 17.97 10.46 4.64
N LYS A 249 17.09 11.47 4.55
CA LYS A 249 15.67 11.28 4.89
C LYS A 249 14.97 10.32 3.92
N PHE A 250 15.32 10.37 2.63
CA PHE A 250 14.81 9.45 1.62
C PHE A 250 15.19 7.99 1.93
N VAL A 251 16.47 7.74 2.25
CA VAL A 251 16.97 6.41 2.66
C VAL A 251 16.19 5.90 3.86
N LYS A 252 15.96 6.75 4.87
CA LYS A 252 15.15 6.38 6.06
C LYS A 252 13.70 6.02 5.76
N VAL A 253 13.15 6.39 4.60
CA VAL A 253 11.75 6.08 4.25
C VAL A 253 11.67 4.87 3.33
N PHE A 254 12.53 4.76 2.32
CA PHE A 254 12.38 3.77 1.24
C PHE A 254 13.41 2.65 1.26
N VAL A 255 14.57 2.84 1.88
CA VAL A 255 15.65 1.85 1.84
C VAL A 255 15.53 0.94 3.05
N SER A 256 15.25 -0.34 2.79
CA SER A 256 15.14 -1.38 3.81
C SER A 256 16.50 -1.70 4.44
N ALA A 257 16.53 -1.88 5.76
CA ALA A 257 17.69 -2.42 6.47
C ALA A 257 17.65 -3.96 6.59
N SER A 258 16.45 -4.57 6.54
CA SER A 258 16.25 -6.02 6.75
C SER A 258 16.05 -6.85 5.48
N ASP A 259 15.57 -6.25 4.40
CA ASP A 259 15.35 -6.90 3.10
C ASP A 259 16.61 -7.22 2.24
N PRO A 260 17.88 -6.83 2.56
CA PRO A 260 19.04 -7.19 1.73
C PRO A 260 19.35 -8.70 1.60
N GLN A 261 18.56 -9.61 2.19
CA GLN A 261 18.95 -11.01 2.37
C GLN A 261 18.70 -11.94 1.17
N GLU A 262 18.05 -11.49 0.10
CA GLU A 262 18.12 -12.20 -1.18
C GLU A 262 19.45 -11.83 -1.87
N ARG A 263 20.49 -12.66 -1.61
CA ARG A 263 21.95 -12.52 -1.85
C ARG A 263 22.45 -12.06 -3.25
N ARG A 264 21.69 -11.34 -4.08
CA ARG A 264 22.10 -10.93 -5.43
C ARG A 264 21.96 -9.45 -5.76
N VAL A 265 21.36 -8.62 -4.89
CA VAL A 265 21.15 -7.20 -5.18
C VAL A 265 21.77 -6.33 -4.07
N SER A 266 22.70 -5.44 -4.45
CA SER A 266 23.20 -4.41 -3.54
C SER A 266 22.06 -3.44 -3.23
N VAL A 267 21.76 -3.27 -1.95
CA VAL A 267 20.81 -2.23 -1.52
C VAL A 267 21.42 -0.86 -1.78
N CYS A 268 20.59 0.07 -2.27
CA CYS A 268 21.02 1.41 -2.65
C CYS A 268 21.54 2.18 -1.43
N SER A 269 22.84 2.44 -1.38
CA SER A 269 23.46 3.24 -0.32
C SER A 269 23.23 4.74 -0.56
N LEU A 270 23.45 5.55 0.48
CA LEU A 270 23.43 7.02 0.32
C LEU A 270 24.46 7.49 -0.73
N GLN A 271 25.60 6.81 -0.83
CA GLN A 271 26.62 7.14 -1.83
C GLN A 271 26.14 6.79 -3.24
N ASP A 272 25.51 5.64 -3.44
CA ASP A 272 24.93 5.25 -4.74
C ASP A 272 23.87 6.26 -5.21
N LEU A 273 23.03 6.75 -4.28
CA LEU A 273 22.03 7.79 -4.56
C LEU A 273 22.68 9.12 -4.96
N LEU A 274 23.76 9.52 -4.28
CA LEU A 274 24.50 10.74 -4.59
C LEU A 274 25.15 10.66 -5.97
N ASP A 275 25.80 9.54 -6.27
CA ASP A 275 26.48 9.31 -7.54
C ASP A 275 25.47 9.28 -8.70
N THR A 276 24.34 8.57 -8.49
CA THR A 276 23.22 8.55 -9.45
C THR A 276 22.64 9.94 -9.65
N THR A 277 22.44 10.71 -8.58
CA THR A 277 21.91 12.08 -8.64
C THR A 277 22.82 12.99 -9.46
N GLN A 278 24.13 12.91 -9.24
CA GLN A 278 25.12 13.69 -10.00
C GLN A 278 25.13 13.30 -11.49
N ALA A 279 25.12 12.01 -11.79
CA ALA A 279 25.08 11.52 -13.16
C ALA A 279 23.82 12.00 -13.91
N VAL A 280 22.64 11.85 -13.31
CA VAL A 280 21.36 12.24 -13.95
C VAL A 280 21.28 13.75 -14.16
N ILE A 281 21.72 14.57 -13.20
CA ILE A 281 21.72 16.03 -13.35
C ILE A 281 22.67 16.46 -14.49
N GLY A 282 23.82 15.81 -14.64
CA GLY A 282 24.71 16.05 -15.79
C GLY A 282 24.05 15.75 -17.14
N VAL A 283 23.28 14.65 -17.23
CA VAL A 283 22.50 14.30 -18.43
C VAL A 283 21.37 15.30 -18.70
N LEU A 284 20.64 15.74 -17.66
CA LEU A 284 19.57 16.73 -17.81
C LEU A 284 20.11 18.09 -18.28
N ALA A 285 21.25 18.54 -17.72
CA ALA A 285 21.89 19.80 -18.12
C ALA A 285 22.35 19.77 -19.59
N THR A 286 22.92 18.65 -20.04
CA THR A 286 23.35 18.48 -21.45
C THR A 286 22.17 18.36 -22.41
N SER A 287 21.06 17.74 -21.99
CA SER A 287 19.84 17.62 -22.80
C SER A 287 19.13 18.98 -22.97
N SER A 288 19.12 19.85 -21.95
CA SER A 288 18.60 21.22 -22.06
C SER A 288 19.44 22.10 -22.99
N ALA A 289 20.77 21.91 -23.02
CA ALA A 289 21.67 22.67 -23.90
C ALA A 289 21.58 22.27 -25.39
N GLY A 290 21.04 21.08 -25.69
CA GLY A 290 20.85 20.59 -27.06
C GLY A 290 19.62 21.14 -27.77
N ILE A 291 18.63 21.65 -27.04
CA ILE A 291 17.37 22.18 -27.60
C ILE A 291 17.55 23.61 -28.13
N ASP A 292 18.43 24.42 -27.51
CA ASP A 292 18.68 25.81 -27.94
C ASP A 292 19.49 25.96 -29.24
N LYS A 293 20.12 24.89 -29.74
CA LYS A 293 20.91 24.95 -31.00
C LYS A 293 20.14 24.61 -32.28
N ARG A 294 18.84 24.30 -32.20
CA ARG A 294 18.00 23.99 -33.39
C ARG A 294 16.97 25.06 -33.77
N SER A 295 16.84 26.17 -33.04
CA SER A 295 15.85 27.21 -33.35
C SER A 295 16.34 28.35 -34.26
N SER A 296 17.61 28.36 -34.71
CA SER A 296 18.12 29.35 -35.66
C SER A 296 18.04 28.86 -37.12
N LYS A 297 16.83 28.58 -37.61
CA LYS A 297 16.54 28.64 -39.06
C LYS A 297 15.31 29.51 -39.26
N SER A 298 15.59 30.73 -39.71
CA SER A 298 14.66 31.76 -40.16
C SER A 298 13.57 31.20 -41.08
N VAL A 299 12.31 31.37 -40.67
CA VAL A 299 11.12 31.21 -41.52
C VAL A 299 10.88 32.55 -42.26
N PRO A 300 10.61 32.56 -43.57
CA PRO A 300 10.35 33.80 -44.30
C PRO A 300 8.97 34.35 -43.96
N VAL A 301 8.91 35.67 -43.84
CA VAL A 301 7.73 36.49 -43.57
C VAL A 301 6.72 36.35 -44.72
N VAL A 302 5.53 35.82 -44.43
CA VAL A 302 4.37 35.88 -45.33
C VAL A 302 3.57 37.15 -45.00
N LYS A 303 3.40 38.01 -46.00
CA LYS A 303 2.60 39.24 -45.93
C LYS A 303 1.13 38.93 -45.66
N SER A 304 0.58 39.59 -44.64
CA SER A 304 -0.85 39.63 -44.32
C SER A 304 -1.59 40.48 -45.36
N THR A 305 -2.57 39.88 -46.04
CA THR A 305 -3.64 40.58 -46.75
C THR A 305 -4.85 40.69 -45.84
N ALA A 306 -5.33 41.92 -45.66
CA ALA A 306 -6.49 42.30 -44.87
C ALA A 306 -7.81 41.84 -45.53
N MET A 307 -8.80 41.50 -44.69
CA MET A 307 -10.23 41.46 -45.05
C MET A 307 -11.01 42.46 -44.18
N PRO A 308 -12.13 43.03 -44.69
CA PRO A 308 -12.82 44.16 -44.08
C PRO A 308 -13.87 43.74 -43.05
N ALA A 309 -14.21 44.69 -42.17
CA ALA A 309 -15.21 44.57 -41.12
C ALA A 309 -16.65 44.47 -41.67
N PRO A 310 -17.58 43.83 -40.94
CA PRO A 310 -18.98 43.77 -41.32
C PRO A 310 -19.76 44.99 -40.81
N ASP A 311 -20.73 45.42 -41.62
CA ASP A 311 -21.91 46.18 -41.19
C ASP A 311 -22.92 45.27 -40.49
#